data_AF-E4PHA2-F1
#
_entry.id   AF-E4PHA2-F1
#
_cell.length_a   1.000
_cell.length_b   1.000
_cell.length_c   1.000
_cell.angle_alpha   90.00
_cell.angle_beta   90.00
_cell.angle_gamma   90.00
#
_symmetry.space_group_name_H-M   'P 1'
#
loop_
_entity.id
_entity.type
_entity.pdbx_description
1 polymer ?
#
loop_
_entity_poly.entity_id
_entity_poly.type
_entity_poly.pdbx_seq_one_letter_code
_entity_poly.pdbx_strand_id
1 'polypeptide(L)'
;MIERIRTVSNPLTIIAIFSALAEIAGTITVGLISPDLQKIFIWFVMLFPLIIVMIFFLTLNFNPKVLYAPSDFKDEENFLTSIQGKYLTRSAFQAIEEKVEVTKNEIEKEFHDLSKSLDDGVKKNISDIFAKKLGELNAEIKEQEEELNFDLGVRLGASGKHAEAIAAYLKAIENNDPNPSLCFLNIGNRYQAMGYLDLALSSWEKSIELNPKQCLAYLRAGEQYRALGQFDKAYDRLKFYVDFIEEKNIKPGSKFYIKESLRKAKEFLAEYSK
;
A
#
# COMPACT_ATOMS: atom_id res chain seq x y z
N MET A 1 -18.33 38.72 4.28
CA MET A 1 -17.58 37.72 3.48
C MET A 1 -16.20 37.63 4.14
N ILE A 2 -16.02 36.67 5.04
CA ILE A 2 -14.77 36.53 5.82
C ILE A 2 -13.85 35.64 4.99
N GLU A 3 -12.75 36.19 4.47
CA GLU A 3 -11.70 35.41 3.83
C GLU A 3 -11.18 34.37 4.82
N ARG A 4 -11.25 33.09 4.45
CA ARG A 4 -10.55 32.03 5.17
C ARG A 4 -9.06 32.30 5.03
N ILE A 5 -8.44 32.78 6.10
CA ILE A 5 -6.99 32.75 6.25
C ILE A 5 -6.56 31.30 6.05
N ARG A 6 -5.84 31.01 4.96
CA ARG A 6 -5.24 29.68 4.74
C ARG A 6 -4.28 29.44 5.90
N THR A 7 -4.62 28.51 6.79
CA THR A 7 -3.69 28.01 7.80
C THR A 7 -2.49 27.41 7.08
N VAL A 8 -1.31 28.00 7.26
CA VAL A 8 -0.07 27.47 6.70
C VAL A 8 0.22 26.17 7.44
N SER A 9 -0.14 25.03 6.84
CA SER A 9 -0.03 23.70 7.48
C SER A 9 1.31 23.03 7.23
N ASN A 10 2.16 23.59 6.36
CA ASN A 10 3.44 22.98 6.02
C ASN A 10 4.56 23.60 6.87
N PRO A 11 5.18 22.83 7.79
CA PRO A 11 6.26 23.32 8.65
C PRO A 11 7.45 23.83 7.83
N LEU A 12 7.70 23.27 6.63
CA LEU A 12 8.76 23.74 5.73
C LEU A 12 8.46 25.15 5.21
N THR A 13 7.20 25.45 4.90
CA THR A 13 6.76 26.80 4.49
C THR A 13 6.87 27.78 5.64
N ILE A 14 6.51 27.36 6.86
CA ILE A 14 6.67 28.17 8.07
C ILE A 14 8.15 28.51 8.27
N ILE A 15 9.03 27.51 8.21
CA ILE A 15 10.49 27.69 8.35
C ILE A 15 11.02 28.66 7.28
N ALA A 16 10.60 28.51 6.03
CA ALA A 16 11.02 29.42 4.95
C ALA A 16 10.60 30.87 5.19
N ILE A 17 9.36 31.11 5.65
CA ILE A 17 8.86 32.45 5.98
C ILE A 17 9.65 33.05 7.15
N PHE A 18 9.84 32.29 8.23
CA PHE A 18 10.58 32.78 9.39
C PHE A 18 12.07 32.99 9.09
N SER A 19 12.69 32.17 8.25
CA SER A 19 14.07 32.37 7.79
C SER A 19 14.22 33.67 7.03
N ALA A 20 13.33 33.96 6.08
CA ALA A 20 13.35 35.20 5.31
C ALA A 20 13.14 36.44 6.20
N LEU A 21 12.20 36.36 7.15
CA LEU A 21 11.96 37.45 8.11
C LEU A 21 13.17 37.67 9.03
N ALA A 22 13.79 36.61 9.53
CA ALA A 22 14.96 36.68 10.39
C ALA A 22 16.18 37.30 9.68
N GLU A 23 16.39 36.96 8.40
CA GLU A 23 17.48 37.52 7.59
C GLU A 23 17.32 39.03 7.37
N ILE A 24 16.11 39.47 7.00
CA ILE A 24 15.80 40.89 6.80
C ILE A 24 15.96 41.65 8.12
N ALA A 25 15.38 41.14 9.21
CA ALA A 25 15.46 41.77 10.53
C ALA A 25 16.92 41.85 11.03
N GLY A 26 17.71 40.79 10.84
CA GLY A 26 19.13 40.77 11.20
C GLY A 26 19.93 41.83 10.44
N THR A 27 19.71 41.94 9.13
CA THR A 27 20.40 42.90 8.26
C THR A 27 20.09 44.35 8.66
N ILE A 28 18.82 44.67 8.92
CA ILE A 28 18.41 46.00 9.37
C ILE A 28 19.02 46.32 10.74
N THR A 29 18.99 45.36 11.66
CA THR A 29 19.45 45.55 13.04
C THR A 29 20.95 45.79 13.13
N VAL A 30 21.77 45.11 12.30
CA VAL A 30 23.22 45.37 12.23
C VAL A 30 23.52 46.84 11.90
N GLY A 31 22.74 47.45 11.00
CA GLY A 31 22.93 48.85 10.60
C GLY A 31 22.52 49.88 11.66
N LEU A 32 21.74 49.48 12.67
CA LEU A 32 21.23 50.37 13.73
C LEU A 32 22.02 50.25 15.05
N ILE A 33 22.89 49.26 15.17
CA ILE A 33 23.66 48.97 16.39
C ILE A 33 25.05 49.62 16.33
N SER A 34 25.55 50.07 17.48
CA SER A 34 26.89 50.65 17.63
C SER A 34 28.00 49.67 17.22
N PRO A 35 29.12 50.13 16.62
CA PRO A 35 30.17 49.26 16.08
C PRO A 35 30.71 48.20 17.06
N ASP A 36 30.81 48.55 18.35
CA ASP A 36 31.32 47.65 19.39
C ASP A 36 30.40 46.43 19.64
N LEU A 37 29.10 46.57 19.37
CA LEU A 37 28.09 45.53 19.58
C LEU A 37 27.77 44.75 18.30
N GLN A 38 28.10 45.27 17.11
CA GLN A 38 27.84 44.61 15.83
C GLN A 38 28.50 43.24 15.75
N LYS A 39 29.75 43.12 16.20
CA LYS A 39 30.48 41.85 16.19
C LYS A 39 29.79 40.81 17.09
N ILE A 40 29.36 41.20 18.29
CA ILE A 40 28.66 40.31 19.23
C ILE A 40 27.33 39.86 18.62
N PHE A 41 26.59 40.80 17.99
CA PHE A 41 25.32 40.51 17.35
C PHE A 41 25.46 39.53 16.16
N ILE A 42 26.47 39.71 15.30
CA ILE A 42 26.72 38.82 14.16
C ILE A 42 27.01 37.39 14.64
N TRP A 43 27.85 37.23 15.66
CA TRP A 43 28.12 35.91 16.25
C TRP A 43 26.87 35.28 16.87
N PHE A 44 26.03 36.07 17.54
CA PHE A 44 24.75 35.60 18.07
C PHE A 44 23.82 35.09 16.97
N VAL A 45 23.62 35.87 15.89
CA VAL A 45 22.73 35.50 14.77
C VAL A 45 23.21 34.24 14.05
N MET A 46 24.52 33.99 13.95
CA MET A 46 25.05 32.76 13.34
C MET A 46 24.94 31.55 14.27
N LEU A 47 25.26 31.69 15.56
CA LEU A 47 25.34 30.56 16.49
C LEU A 47 23.97 30.11 17.00
N PHE A 48 23.05 31.05 17.22
CA PHE A 48 21.76 30.76 17.84
C PHE A 48 20.89 29.77 17.04
N PRO A 49 20.73 29.90 15.71
CA PRO A 49 19.98 28.91 14.92
C PRO A 49 20.62 27.52 14.94
N LEU A 50 21.96 27.45 14.91
CA LEU A 50 22.69 26.18 14.98
C LEU A 50 22.40 25.43 16.28
N ILE A 51 22.38 26.15 17.40
CA ILE A 51 22.06 25.58 18.72
C ILE A 51 20.62 25.04 18.74
N ILE A 52 19.65 25.77 18.19
CA ILE A 52 18.25 25.32 18.12
C ILE A 52 18.14 24.03 17.31
N VAL A 53 18.79 23.95 16.15
CA VAL A 53 18.78 22.74 15.30
C VAL A 53 19.39 21.56 16.04
N MET A 54 20.51 21.76 16.74
CA MET A 54 21.11 20.70 17.57
C MET A 54 20.17 20.21 18.68
N ILE A 55 19.54 21.13 19.43
CA ILE A 55 18.60 20.79 20.50
C ILE A 55 17.36 20.07 19.94
N PHE A 56 16.88 20.48 18.78
CA PHE A 56 15.77 19.83 18.09
C PHE A 56 16.08 18.36 17.78
N PHE A 57 17.21 18.08 17.12
CA PHE A 57 17.61 16.71 16.83
C PHE A 57 17.94 15.89 18.08
N LEU A 58 18.52 16.51 19.10
CA LEU A 58 18.73 15.87 20.39
C LEU A 58 17.39 15.44 21.02
N THR A 59 16.38 16.31 20.96
CA THR A 59 15.03 16.03 21.48
C THR A 59 14.37 14.88 20.72
N LEU A 60 14.48 14.86 19.39
CA LEU A 60 13.97 13.74 18.55
C LEU A 60 14.65 12.41 18.87
N ASN A 61 15.95 12.41 19.18
CA ASN A 61 16.68 11.20 19.54
C ASN A 61 16.15 10.54 20.83
N PHE A 62 15.67 11.34 21.78
CA PHE A 62 15.14 10.84 23.06
C PHE A 62 13.62 10.67 23.09
N ASN A 63 12.89 11.25 22.14
CA ASN A 63 11.43 11.12 22.07
C ASN A 63 10.91 11.07 20.62
N PRO A 64 10.96 9.89 19.96
CA PRO A 64 10.64 9.75 18.53
C PRO A 64 9.13 9.78 18.22
N LYS A 65 8.27 9.92 19.24
CA LYS A 65 6.80 9.84 19.09
C LYS A 65 6.16 11.15 18.61
N VAL A 66 6.89 12.27 18.62
CA VAL A 66 6.42 13.54 18.09
C VAL A 66 6.83 13.61 16.62
N LEU A 67 5.99 13.03 15.76
CA LEU A 67 6.23 12.99 14.32
C LEU A 67 5.38 14.06 13.65
N TYR A 68 6.04 15.01 13.00
CA TYR A 68 5.38 15.76 11.95
C TYR A 68 5.00 14.77 10.85
N ALA A 69 3.73 14.78 10.45
CA ALA A 69 3.30 14.03 9.29
C ALA A 69 4.12 14.53 8.08
N PRO A 70 4.76 13.64 7.30
CA PRO A 70 5.39 14.03 6.03
C PRO A 70 4.40 14.81 5.16
N SER A 71 4.89 15.67 4.26
CA SER A 71 4.03 16.51 3.39
C SER A 71 3.00 15.72 2.58
N ASP A 72 3.19 14.41 2.45
CA ASP A 72 2.32 13.47 1.77
C ASP A 72 1.04 13.15 2.56
N PHE A 73 1.00 13.45 3.87
CA PHE A 73 -0.16 13.23 4.73
C PHE A 73 -0.96 14.52 4.92
N LYS A 74 -2.27 14.44 4.68
CA LYS A 74 -3.19 15.58 4.84
C LYS A 74 -3.40 16.00 6.29
N ASP A 75 -3.24 15.08 7.25
CA ASP A 75 -3.49 15.29 8.68
C ASP A 75 -2.60 14.36 9.53
N GLU A 76 -2.15 14.86 10.67
CA GLU A 76 -1.35 14.14 11.68
C GLU A 76 -2.13 12.97 12.31
N GLU A 77 -3.44 13.11 12.53
CA GLU A 77 -4.26 12.03 13.08
C GLU A 77 -4.29 10.80 12.15
N ASN A 78 -4.32 11.02 10.83
CA ASN A 78 -4.27 9.93 9.85
C ASN A 78 -2.90 9.23 9.86
N PHE A 79 -1.82 9.99 10.02
CA PHE A 79 -0.48 9.43 10.15
C PHE A 79 -0.35 8.59 11.43
N LEU A 80 -0.78 9.12 12.58
CA LEU A 80 -0.74 8.41 13.87
C LEU A 80 -1.62 7.16 13.86
N THR A 81 -2.81 7.22 13.25
CA THR A 81 -3.71 6.08 13.09
C THR A 81 -3.10 4.99 12.20
N SER A 82 -2.39 5.37 11.12
CA SER A 82 -1.70 4.41 10.25
C SER A 82 -0.57 3.68 10.97
N ILE A 83 0.17 4.38 11.84
CA ILE A 83 1.24 3.81 12.65
C ILE A 83 0.66 2.92 13.75
N GLN A 84 -0.32 3.38 14.52
CA GLN A 84 -0.93 2.61 15.62
C GLN A 84 -1.67 1.36 15.12
N GLY A 85 -2.38 1.44 13.98
CA GLY A 85 -3.03 0.30 13.34
C GLY A 85 -2.05 -0.80 12.93
N LYS A 86 -0.82 -0.42 12.57
CA LYS A 86 0.28 -1.34 12.25
C LYS A 86 0.81 -2.09 13.48
N TYR A 87 0.75 -1.49 14.67
CA TYR A 87 1.16 -2.13 15.92
C TYR A 87 0.07 -3.04 16.51
N LEU A 88 -1.19 -2.60 16.49
CA LEU A 88 -2.33 -3.35 17.03
C LEU A 88 -2.62 -4.64 16.26
N THR A 89 -2.54 -4.59 14.93
CA THR A 89 -2.66 -5.79 14.08
C THR A 89 -1.51 -6.75 14.37
N ARG A 90 -0.27 -6.27 14.38
CA ARG A 90 0.90 -7.11 14.67
C ARG A 90 0.82 -7.79 16.06
N SER A 91 0.36 -7.09 17.09
CA SER A 91 0.25 -7.67 18.44
C SER A 91 -0.87 -8.71 18.57
N ALA A 92 -2.01 -8.49 17.90
CA ALA A 92 -3.12 -9.44 17.93
C ALA A 92 -2.78 -10.73 17.16
N PHE A 93 -2.06 -10.61 16.04
CA PHE A 93 -1.61 -11.76 15.25
C PHE A 93 -0.51 -12.56 15.94
N GLN A 94 0.46 -11.90 16.57
CA GLN A 94 1.53 -12.58 17.31
C GLN A 94 0.98 -13.44 18.47
N ALA A 95 -0.13 -13.00 19.10
CA ALA A 95 -0.81 -13.75 20.14
C ALA A 95 -1.61 -14.97 19.63
N ILE A 96 -2.07 -14.95 18.37
CA ILE A 96 -2.73 -16.10 17.74
C ILE A 96 -1.68 -17.12 17.30
N GLU A 97 -0.58 -16.65 16.72
CA GLU A 97 0.55 -17.48 16.28
C GLU A 97 1.18 -18.25 17.44
N GLU A 98 1.39 -17.58 18.57
CA GLU A 98 1.88 -18.21 19.81
C GLU A 98 0.92 -19.30 20.32
N LYS A 99 -0.40 -19.07 20.25
CA LYS A 99 -1.40 -20.07 20.66
C LYS A 99 -1.43 -21.29 19.75
N VAL A 100 -1.27 -21.10 18.44
CA VAL A 100 -1.24 -22.20 17.47
C VAL A 100 0.02 -23.06 17.69
N GLU A 101 1.17 -22.43 17.89
CA GLU A 101 2.44 -23.14 18.13
C GLU A 101 2.42 -23.93 19.45
N VAL A 102 1.84 -23.35 20.51
CA VAL A 102 1.65 -24.04 21.81
C VAL A 102 0.73 -25.26 21.66
N THR A 103 -0.40 -25.11 20.97
CA THR A 103 -1.36 -26.21 20.76
C THR A 103 -0.75 -27.34 19.94
N LYS A 104 0.06 -27.00 18.92
CA LYS A 104 0.80 -27.98 18.11
C LYS A 104 1.79 -28.79 18.96
N ASN A 105 2.57 -28.11 19.80
CA ASN A 105 3.54 -28.74 20.68
C ASN A 105 2.87 -29.65 21.72
N GLU A 106 1.69 -29.29 22.24
CA GLU A 106 0.92 -30.14 23.16
C GLU A 106 0.45 -31.43 22.50
N ILE A 107 -0.09 -31.34 21.28
CA ILE A 107 -0.56 -32.50 20.52
C ILE A 107 0.59 -33.45 20.17
N GLU A 108 1.76 -32.92 19.76
CA GLU A 108 2.95 -33.74 19.51
C GLU A 108 3.42 -34.49 20.77
N LYS A 109 3.30 -33.86 21.93
CA LYS A 109 3.67 -34.45 23.23
C LYS A 109 2.72 -35.58 23.64
N GLU A 110 1.42 -35.36 23.53
CA GLU A 110 0.41 -36.39 23.80
C GLU A 110 0.57 -37.59 22.86
N PHE A 111 0.85 -37.32 21.59
CA PHE A 111 1.10 -38.36 20.60
C PHE A 111 2.37 -39.15 20.90
N HIS A 112 3.45 -38.48 21.32
CA HIS A 112 4.68 -39.12 21.75
C HIS A 112 4.44 -40.06 22.95
N ASP A 113 3.63 -39.65 23.93
CA ASP A 113 3.30 -40.49 25.09
C ASP A 113 2.38 -41.66 24.74
N LEU A 114 1.40 -41.47 23.84
CA LEU A 114 0.56 -42.55 23.32
C LEU A 114 1.40 -43.59 22.57
N SER A 115 2.41 -43.14 21.83
CA SER A 115 3.30 -44.00 21.03
C SER A 115 4.10 -45.01 21.87
N LYS A 116 4.28 -44.78 23.18
CA LYS A 116 4.99 -45.69 24.08
C LYS A 116 4.21 -46.97 24.39
N SER A 117 2.88 -46.98 24.23
CA SER A 117 2.01 -48.14 24.51
C SER A 117 1.56 -48.89 23.25
N LEU A 118 2.04 -48.50 22.07
CA LEU A 118 1.61 -49.01 20.77
C LEU A 118 2.70 -49.87 20.12
N ASP A 119 2.28 -50.93 19.44
CA ASP A 119 3.15 -51.87 18.69
C ASP A 119 3.85 -51.17 17.50
N ASP A 120 5.09 -51.55 17.19
CA ASP A 120 5.99 -50.79 16.29
C ASP A 120 5.41 -50.58 14.88
N GLY A 121 4.65 -51.55 14.36
CA GLY A 121 3.98 -51.45 13.06
C GLY A 121 2.82 -50.44 13.05
N VAL A 122 2.07 -50.34 14.15
CA VAL A 122 0.97 -49.39 14.32
C VAL A 122 1.55 -47.98 14.54
N LYS A 123 2.61 -47.89 15.34
CA LYS A 123 3.33 -46.66 15.65
C LYS A 123 3.84 -45.94 14.39
N LYS A 124 4.41 -46.70 13.46
CA LYS A 124 4.89 -46.17 12.18
C LYS A 124 3.75 -45.67 11.29
N ASN A 125 2.67 -46.43 11.15
CA ASN A 125 1.51 -46.02 10.34
C ASN A 125 0.83 -44.76 10.89
N ILE A 126 0.63 -44.66 12.20
CA ILE A 126 0.00 -43.47 12.79
C ILE A 126 0.95 -42.26 12.68
N SER A 127 2.27 -42.45 12.87
CA SER A 127 3.27 -41.40 12.64
C SER A 127 3.24 -40.85 11.21
N ASP A 128 3.18 -41.73 10.21
CA ASP A 128 3.13 -41.33 8.80
C ASP A 128 1.83 -40.59 8.47
N ILE A 129 0.69 -41.05 9.01
CA ILE A 129 -0.61 -40.36 8.87
C ILE A 129 -0.56 -38.98 9.53
N PHE A 130 0.02 -38.88 10.73
CA PHE A 130 0.09 -37.63 11.48
C PHE A 130 1.00 -36.62 10.78
N ALA A 131 2.19 -37.02 10.35
CA ALA A 131 3.12 -36.18 9.60
C ALA A 131 2.50 -35.67 8.29
N LYS A 132 1.77 -36.55 7.57
CA LYS A 132 1.05 -36.16 6.35
C LYS A 132 -0.03 -35.12 6.65
N LYS A 133 -0.86 -35.36 7.67
CA LYS A 133 -1.99 -34.48 8.02
C LYS A 133 -1.53 -33.14 8.59
N LEU A 134 -0.41 -33.14 9.32
CA LEU A 134 0.26 -31.93 9.79
C LEU A 134 0.85 -31.13 8.62
N GLY A 135 1.40 -31.81 7.62
CA GLY A 135 1.85 -31.19 6.37
C GLY A 135 0.69 -30.56 5.58
N GLU A 136 -0.43 -31.27 5.46
CA GLU A 136 -1.66 -30.76 4.83
C GLU A 136 -2.21 -29.52 5.57
N LEU A 137 -2.29 -29.57 6.90
CA LEU A 137 -2.76 -28.45 7.72
C LEU A 137 -1.84 -27.24 7.64
N ASN A 138 -0.52 -27.43 7.67
CA ASN A 138 0.44 -26.34 7.53
C ASN A 138 0.37 -25.69 6.14
N ALA A 139 0.06 -26.47 5.10
CA ALA A 139 -0.17 -25.93 3.76
C ALA A 139 -1.47 -25.11 3.71
N GLU A 140 -2.56 -25.60 4.31
CA GLU A 140 -3.84 -24.87 4.44
C GLU A 140 -3.70 -23.56 5.22
N ILE A 141 -2.96 -23.55 6.34
CA ILE A 141 -2.71 -22.34 7.12
C ILE A 141 -1.92 -21.32 6.30
N LYS A 142 -0.91 -21.77 5.56
CA LYS A 142 -0.09 -20.90 4.72
C LYS A 142 -0.90 -20.30 3.56
N GLU A 143 -1.74 -21.10 2.91
CA GLU A 143 -2.67 -20.65 1.87
C GLU A 143 -3.67 -19.62 2.42
N GLN A 144 -4.21 -19.84 3.62
CA GLN A 144 -5.08 -18.86 4.29
C GLN A 144 -4.34 -17.58 4.69
N GLU A 145 -3.07 -17.65 5.09
CA GLU A 145 -2.25 -16.48 5.42
C GLU A 145 -1.88 -15.64 4.17
N GLU A 146 -1.68 -16.32 3.03
CA GLU A 146 -1.47 -15.70 1.73
C GLU A 146 -2.77 -15.01 1.23
N GLU A 147 -3.90 -15.72 1.28
CA GLU A 147 -5.24 -15.19 0.96
C GLU A 147 -5.64 -14.02 1.88
N LEU A 148 -5.21 -14.04 3.14
CA LEU A 148 -5.48 -13.01 4.13
C LEU A 148 -4.94 -11.63 3.72
N ASN A 149 -3.77 -11.56 3.06
CA ASN A 149 -3.18 -10.28 2.65
C ASN A 149 -3.88 -9.72 1.40
N PHE A 150 -4.26 -10.58 0.45
CA PHE A 150 -5.08 -10.19 -0.70
C PHE A 150 -6.44 -9.65 -0.24
N ASP A 151 -7.14 -10.38 0.63
CA ASP A 151 -8.44 -10.01 1.15
C ASP A 151 -8.38 -8.75 2.01
N LEU A 152 -7.30 -8.57 2.78
CA LEU A 152 -7.02 -7.33 3.48
C LEU A 152 -6.91 -6.16 2.50
N GLY A 153 -6.18 -6.33 1.39
CA GLY A 153 -6.10 -5.35 0.31
C GLY A 153 -7.47 -4.98 -0.25
N VAL A 154 -8.34 -5.97 -0.47
CA VAL A 154 -9.71 -5.76 -0.98
C VAL A 154 -10.54 -4.95 0.03
N ARG A 155 -10.52 -5.32 1.32
CA ARG A 155 -11.27 -4.62 2.38
C ARG A 155 -10.80 -3.17 2.58
N LEU A 156 -9.48 -2.95 2.59
CA LEU A 156 -8.88 -1.62 2.68
C LEU A 156 -9.25 -0.76 1.47
N GLY A 157 -9.21 -1.35 0.27
CA GLY A 157 -9.60 -0.71 -0.97
C GLY A 157 -11.06 -0.27 -0.98
N ALA A 158 -11.97 -1.11 -0.49
CA ALA A 158 -13.39 -0.80 -0.33
C ALA A 158 -13.64 0.31 0.71
N SER A 159 -12.77 0.39 1.72
CA SER A 159 -12.82 1.42 2.76
C SER A 159 -12.17 2.75 2.35
N GLY A 160 -11.75 2.90 1.09
CA GLY A 160 -11.09 4.11 0.58
C GLY A 160 -9.61 4.25 0.96
N LYS A 161 -9.06 3.30 1.73
CA LYS A 161 -7.67 3.30 2.19
C LYS A 161 -6.72 2.75 1.13
N HIS A 162 -6.61 3.48 0.03
CA HIS A 162 -5.98 2.98 -1.19
C HIS A 162 -4.48 2.67 -1.03
N ALA A 163 -3.73 3.44 -0.23
CA ALA A 163 -2.28 3.22 -0.05
C ALA A 163 -2.00 1.95 0.77
N GLU A 164 -2.79 1.76 1.83
CA GLU A 164 -2.72 0.56 2.68
C GLU A 164 -3.13 -0.69 1.90
N ALA A 165 -4.13 -0.57 1.01
CA ALA A 165 -4.52 -1.64 0.11
C ALA A 165 -3.37 -2.05 -0.83
N ILE A 166 -2.65 -1.09 -1.41
CA ILE A 166 -1.49 -1.37 -2.26
C ILE A 166 -0.41 -2.10 -1.46
N ALA A 167 -0.10 -1.63 -0.24
CA ALA A 167 0.89 -2.29 0.61
C ALA A 167 0.49 -3.74 0.95
N ALA A 168 -0.80 -3.99 1.20
CA ALA A 168 -1.30 -5.33 1.45
C ALA A 168 -1.17 -6.24 0.22
N TYR A 169 -1.48 -5.74 -0.98
CA TYR A 169 -1.29 -6.50 -2.23
C TYR A 169 0.19 -6.77 -2.55
N LEU A 170 1.09 -5.81 -2.32
CA LEU A 170 2.53 -6.00 -2.51
C LEU A 170 3.06 -7.07 -1.54
N LYS A 171 2.59 -7.06 -0.30
CA LYS A 171 2.95 -8.09 0.68
C LYS A 171 2.40 -9.48 0.28
N ALA A 172 1.19 -9.54 -0.28
CA ALA A 172 0.66 -10.79 -0.84
C ALA A 172 1.58 -11.33 -1.95
N ILE A 173 2.03 -10.46 -2.86
CA ILE A 173 2.97 -10.83 -3.92
C ILE A 173 4.33 -11.29 -3.36
N GLU A 174 4.89 -10.59 -2.38
CA GLU A 174 6.15 -10.98 -1.71
C GLU A 174 6.04 -12.36 -1.05
N ASN A 175 4.85 -12.70 -0.55
CA ASN A 175 4.55 -13.99 0.05
C ASN A 175 4.20 -15.08 -0.98
N ASN A 176 4.43 -14.86 -2.27
CA ASN A 176 4.12 -15.78 -3.37
C ASN A 176 2.62 -16.11 -3.52
N ASP A 177 1.74 -15.11 -3.38
CA ASP A 177 0.31 -15.24 -3.68
C ASP A 177 0.08 -16.03 -4.99
N PRO A 178 -0.86 -16.99 -5.02
CA PRO A 178 -1.09 -17.86 -6.17
C PRO A 178 -1.61 -17.11 -7.42
N ASN A 179 -2.08 -15.87 -7.26
CA ASN A 179 -2.63 -15.03 -8.31
C ASN A 179 -2.02 -13.61 -8.31
N PRO A 180 -0.71 -13.45 -8.57
CA PRO A 180 -0.04 -12.15 -8.51
C PRO A 180 -0.59 -11.17 -9.56
N SER A 181 -1.08 -11.68 -10.69
CA SER A 181 -1.80 -10.87 -11.68
C SER A 181 -3.00 -10.13 -11.08
N LEU A 182 -3.79 -10.78 -10.24
CA LEU A 182 -4.99 -10.17 -9.65
C LEU A 182 -4.62 -9.09 -8.62
N CYS A 183 -3.51 -9.28 -7.91
CA CYS A 183 -2.91 -8.26 -7.06
C CYS A 183 -2.55 -7.01 -7.88
N PHE A 184 -1.80 -7.15 -8.97
CA PHE A 184 -1.43 -6.03 -9.84
C PHE A 184 -2.62 -5.33 -10.49
N LEU A 185 -3.67 -6.07 -10.87
CA LEU A 185 -4.93 -5.48 -11.36
C LEU A 185 -5.56 -4.56 -10.30
N ASN A 186 -5.63 -5.03 -9.06
CA ASN A 186 -6.22 -4.26 -7.97
C ASN A 186 -5.35 -3.07 -7.54
N ILE A 187 -4.02 -3.23 -7.54
CA ILE A 187 -3.06 -2.12 -7.34
C ILE A 187 -3.30 -1.03 -8.39
N GLY A 188 -3.42 -1.40 -9.67
CA GLY A 188 -3.71 -0.43 -10.74
C GLY A 188 -5.03 0.31 -10.51
N ASN A 189 -6.09 -0.39 -10.08
CA ASN A 189 -7.36 0.24 -9.71
C ASN A 189 -7.22 1.21 -8.52
N ARG A 190 -6.34 0.90 -7.55
CA ARG A 190 -6.07 1.81 -6.42
C ARG A 190 -5.31 3.06 -6.88
N TYR A 191 -4.29 2.91 -7.70
CA TYR A 191 -3.57 4.05 -8.28
C TYR A 191 -4.48 4.95 -9.13
N GLN A 192 -5.37 4.35 -9.91
CA GLN A 192 -6.38 5.10 -10.67
C GLN A 192 -7.29 5.92 -9.74
N ALA A 193 -7.78 5.34 -8.64
CA ALA A 193 -8.62 6.03 -7.68
C ALA A 193 -7.91 7.20 -6.98
N MET A 194 -6.57 7.12 -6.83
CA MET A 194 -5.75 8.21 -6.33
C MET A 194 -5.36 9.25 -7.41
N GLY A 195 -5.61 8.98 -8.69
CA GLY A 195 -5.22 9.83 -9.81
C GLY A 195 -3.81 9.59 -10.36
N TYR A 196 -3.08 8.59 -9.86
CA TYR A 196 -1.76 8.21 -10.36
C TYR A 196 -1.87 7.33 -11.62
N LEU A 197 -2.27 7.95 -12.73
CA LEU A 197 -2.67 7.25 -13.95
C LEU A 197 -1.53 6.46 -14.63
N ASP A 198 -0.30 6.97 -14.59
CA ASP A 198 0.85 6.27 -15.17
C ASP A 198 1.17 4.98 -14.40
N LEU A 199 1.17 5.05 -13.07
CA LEU A 199 1.37 3.88 -12.20
C LEU A 199 0.23 2.88 -12.33
N ALA A 200 -1.00 3.36 -12.53
CA ALA A 200 -2.16 2.50 -12.79
C ALA A 200 -1.96 1.69 -14.09
N LEU A 201 -1.55 2.37 -15.17
CA LEU A 201 -1.29 1.75 -16.46
C LEU A 201 -0.16 0.71 -16.38
N SER A 202 0.97 1.06 -15.75
CA SER A 202 2.07 0.11 -15.55
C SER A 202 1.63 -1.12 -14.76
N SER A 203 0.78 -0.94 -13.75
CA SER A 203 0.28 -2.06 -12.94
C SER A 203 -0.66 -2.98 -13.74
N TRP A 204 -1.53 -2.42 -14.58
CA TRP A 204 -2.40 -3.24 -15.45
C TRP A 204 -1.61 -3.97 -16.53
N GLU A 205 -0.61 -3.35 -17.15
CA GLU A 205 0.29 -4.02 -18.08
C GLU A 205 1.07 -5.15 -17.38
N LYS A 206 1.51 -4.95 -16.14
CA LYS A 206 2.16 -6.03 -15.37
C LYS A 206 1.22 -7.19 -15.06
N SER A 207 -0.05 -6.90 -14.77
CA SER A 207 -1.09 -7.92 -14.62
C SER A 207 -1.28 -8.74 -15.91
N ILE A 208 -1.30 -8.07 -17.08
CA ILE A 208 -1.39 -8.72 -18.39
C ILE A 208 -0.17 -9.61 -18.67
N GLU A 209 1.03 -9.14 -18.36
CA GLU A 209 2.28 -9.89 -18.52
C GLU A 209 2.26 -11.19 -17.70
N LEU A 210 1.79 -11.12 -16.45
CA LEU A 210 1.72 -12.26 -15.54
C LEU A 210 0.60 -13.24 -15.90
N ASN A 211 -0.54 -12.73 -16.38
CA ASN A 211 -1.64 -13.56 -16.82
C ASN A 211 -2.33 -12.94 -18.06
N PRO A 212 -1.98 -13.40 -19.27
CA PRO A 212 -2.61 -12.94 -20.51
C PRO A 212 -4.11 -13.20 -20.60
N LYS A 213 -4.68 -14.03 -19.71
CA LYS A 213 -6.14 -14.30 -19.66
C LYS A 213 -6.88 -13.32 -18.75
N GLN A 214 -6.20 -12.39 -18.08
CA GLN A 214 -6.82 -11.41 -17.20
C GLN A 214 -7.53 -10.29 -17.99
N CYS A 215 -8.70 -10.59 -18.55
CA CYS A 215 -9.41 -9.68 -19.47
C CYS A 215 -9.75 -8.28 -18.89
N LEU A 216 -10.00 -8.19 -17.57
CA LEU A 216 -10.26 -6.90 -16.91
C LEU A 216 -9.05 -5.95 -16.96
N ALA A 217 -7.82 -6.46 -16.96
CA ALA A 217 -6.63 -5.63 -17.08
C ALA A 217 -6.53 -5.00 -18.49
N TYR A 218 -6.90 -5.77 -19.53
CA TYR A 218 -7.00 -5.27 -20.91
C TYR A 218 -8.04 -4.16 -21.05
N LEU A 219 -9.21 -4.30 -20.43
CA LEU A 219 -10.23 -3.24 -20.40
C LEU A 219 -9.67 -1.95 -19.78
N ARG A 220 -9.06 -2.06 -18.59
CA ARG A 220 -8.52 -0.90 -17.86
C ARG A 220 -7.39 -0.21 -18.62
N ALA A 221 -6.42 -0.97 -19.12
CA ALA A 221 -5.33 -0.44 -19.92
C ALA A 221 -5.85 0.21 -21.22
N GLY A 222 -6.81 -0.42 -21.90
CA GLY A 222 -7.43 0.10 -23.11
C GLY A 222 -8.18 1.42 -22.89
N GLU A 223 -8.97 1.51 -21.83
CA GLU A 223 -9.64 2.76 -21.42
C GLU A 223 -8.63 3.88 -21.15
N GLN A 224 -7.51 3.54 -20.50
CA GLN A 224 -6.46 4.49 -20.17
C GLN A 224 -5.66 4.95 -21.40
N TYR A 225 -5.27 4.04 -22.30
CA TYR A 225 -4.64 4.43 -23.56
C TYR A 225 -5.54 5.32 -24.41
N ARG A 226 -6.84 5.03 -24.43
CA ARG A 226 -7.83 5.87 -25.12
C ARG A 226 -7.87 7.28 -24.52
N ALA A 227 -7.85 7.38 -23.19
CA ALA A 227 -7.80 8.67 -22.49
C ALA A 227 -6.50 9.44 -22.77
N LEU A 228 -5.38 8.73 -22.98
CA LEU A 228 -4.08 9.29 -23.33
C LEU A 228 -3.93 9.59 -24.84
N GLY A 229 -4.96 9.33 -25.66
CA GLY A 229 -4.90 9.51 -27.13
C GLY A 229 -4.02 8.48 -27.87
N GLN A 230 -3.57 7.43 -27.19
CA GLN A 230 -2.80 6.34 -27.79
C GLN A 230 -3.75 5.31 -28.40
N PHE A 231 -4.43 5.70 -29.46
CA PHE A 231 -5.57 4.94 -30.00
C PHE A 231 -5.20 3.55 -30.54
N ASP A 232 -4.02 3.37 -31.15
CA ASP A 232 -3.59 2.05 -31.64
C ASP A 232 -3.47 1.04 -30.50
N LYS A 233 -2.79 1.42 -29.40
CA LYS A 233 -2.69 0.56 -28.21
C LYS A 233 -4.05 0.34 -27.54
N ALA A 234 -4.89 1.38 -27.52
CA ALA A 234 -6.24 1.26 -26.99
C ALA A 234 -7.06 0.25 -27.79
N TYR A 235 -6.96 0.29 -29.13
CA TYR A 235 -7.64 -0.63 -30.04
C TYR A 235 -7.20 -2.06 -29.77
N ASP A 236 -5.89 -2.34 -29.71
CA ASP A 236 -5.38 -3.68 -29.44
C ASP A 236 -5.87 -4.24 -28.10
N ARG A 237 -5.81 -3.42 -27.04
CA ARG A 237 -6.21 -3.85 -25.69
C ARG A 237 -7.73 -4.06 -25.60
N LEU A 238 -8.53 -3.15 -26.13
CA LEU A 238 -9.99 -3.26 -26.10
C LEU A 238 -10.50 -4.37 -27.03
N LYS A 239 -9.87 -4.59 -28.19
CA LYS A 239 -10.21 -5.67 -29.09
C LYS A 239 -10.04 -7.03 -28.41
N PHE A 240 -8.91 -7.26 -27.76
CA PHE A 240 -8.70 -8.49 -27.00
C PHE A 240 -9.76 -8.69 -25.91
N TYR A 241 -10.11 -7.62 -25.18
CA TYR A 241 -11.17 -7.68 -24.17
C TYR A 241 -12.52 -8.10 -24.76
N VAL A 242 -12.94 -7.50 -25.89
CA VAL A 242 -14.20 -7.86 -26.56
C VAL A 242 -14.19 -9.31 -27.03
N ASP A 243 -13.15 -9.71 -27.76
CA ASP A 243 -13.01 -11.06 -28.32
C ASP A 243 -13.07 -12.12 -27.21
N PHE A 244 -12.37 -11.89 -26.08
CA PHE A 244 -12.38 -12.81 -24.94
C PHE A 244 -13.75 -12.96 -24.28
N ILE A 245 -14.49 -11.86 -24.11
CA ILE A 245 -15.84 -11.90 -23.49
C ILE A 245 -16.84 -12.64 -24.39
N GLU A 246 -16.74 -12.45 -25.71
CA GLU A 246 -17.58 -13.13 -26.69
C GLU A 246 -17.26 -14.62 -26.79
N GLU A 247 -15.97 -14.99 -26.87
CA GLU A 247 -15.52 -16.39 -26.93
C GLU A 247 -16.01 -17.18 -25.71
N LYS A 248 -15.92 -16.59 -24.52
CA LYS A 248 -16.32 -17.24 -23.27
C LYS A 248 -17.85 -17.28 -23.05
N ASN A 249 -18.65 -16.77 -23.99
CA ASN A 249 -20.11 -16.67 -23.86
C ASN A 249 -20.53 -16.04 -22.52
N ILE A 250 -19.73 -15.09 -22.00
CA ILE A 250 -20.04 -14.42 -20.74
C ILE A 250 -21.22 -13.50 -21.04
N LYS A 251 -22.44 -13.99 -20.77
CA LYS A 251 -23.66 -13.22 -21.02
C LYS A 251 -23.55 -11.91 -20.23
N PRO A 252 -23.68 -10.73 -20.88
CA PRO A 252 -23.65 -9.43 -20.20
C PRO A 252 -24.76 -9.23 -19.15
N GLY A 253 -25.62 -10.24 -18.94
CA GLY A 253 -26.77 -10.22 -18.04
C GLY A 253 -26.48 -10.42 -16.56
N SER A 254 -25.24 -10.72 -16.13
CA SER A 254 -24.96 -10.99 -14.70
C SER A 254 -24.42 -9.78 -13.92
N LYS A 255 -23.85 -8.76 -14.57
CA LYS A 255 -23.39 -7.51 -13.92
C LYS A 255 -23.49 -6.32 -14.89
N PHE A 256 -24.33 -5.33 -14.57
CA PHE A 256 -24.58 -4.09 -15.34
C PHE A 256 -23.30 -3.44 -15.89
N TYR A 257 -22.23 -3.44 -15.08
CA TYR A 257 -20.92 -2.91 -15.43
C TYR A 257 -20.30 -3.53 -16.69
N ILE A 258 -20.37 -4.86 -16.84
CA ILE A 258 -19.75 -5.58 -17.97
C ILE A 258 -20.48 -5.27 -19.28
N LYS A 259 -21.81 -5.16 -19.23
CA LYS A 259 -22.63 -4.80 -20.39
C LYS A 259 -22.26 -3.42 -20.93
N GLU A 260 -22.10 -2.46 -20.03
CA GLU A 260 -21.78 -1.08 -20.40
C GLU A 260 -20.33 -0.93 -20.90
N SER A 261 -19.35 -1.58 -20.24
CA SER A 261 -17.97 -1.56 -20.71
C SER A 261 -17.82 -2.24 -22.08
N LEU A 262 -18.52 -3.35 -22.31
CA LEU A 262 -18.53 -4.04 -23.61
C LEU A 262 -19.14 -3.16 -24.71
N ARG A 263 -20.25 -2.48 -24.42
CA ARG A 263 -20.89 -1.55 -25.36
C ARG A 263 -19.93 -0.43 -25.77
N LYS A 264 -19.33 0.26 -24.79
CA LYS A 264 -18.38 1.34 -25.04
C LYS A 264 -17.14 0.89 -25.80
N ALA A 265 -16.60 -0.29 -25.47
CA ALA A 265 -15.47 -0.85 -26.17
C ALA A 265 -15.81 -1.12 -27.64
N LYS A 266 -16.98 -1.72 -27.93
CA LYS A 266 -17.44 -1.97 -29.30
C LYS A 266 -17.67 -0.68 -30.09
N GLU A 267 -18.25 0.35 -29.46
CA GLU A 267 -18.44 1.66 -30.09
C GLU A 267 -17.10 2.26 -30.52
N PHE A 268 -16.12 2.26 -29.62
CA PHE A 268 -14.77 2.73 -29.93
C PHE A 268 -14.11 1.92 -31.07
N LEU A 269 -14.20 0.59 -31.03
CA LEU A 269 -13.63 -0.27 -32.07
C LEU A 269 -14.28 -0.01 -33.44
N ALA A 270 -15.61 0.21 -33.49
CA ALA A 270 -16.33 0.50 -34.72
C ALA A 270 -16.05 1.90 -35.30
N GLU A 271 -15.75 2.86 -34.43
CA GLU A 271 -15.31 4.21 -34.82
C GLU A 271 -13.89 4.19 -35.40
N TYR A 272 -12.98 3.45 -34.77
CA TYR A 272 -11.57 3.40 -35.15
C TYR A 272 -11.25 2.39 -36.28
N SER A 273 -12.18 1.50 -36.62
CA SER A 273 -12.05 0.56 -37.74
C SER A 273 -12.45 1.14 -39.11
N LYS A 274 -12.90 2.40 -39.17
CA LYS A 274 -13.33 3.11 -40.38
C LYS A 274 -12.26 4.06 -40.89
#